data_AF-A0A3M8WN70-F1
#
_entry.id   AF-A0A3M8WN70-F1
#
_cell.length_a   1.000
_cell.length_b   1.000
_cell.length_c   1.000
_cell.angle_alpha   90.00
_cell.angle_beta   90.00
_cell.angle_gamma   90.00
#
_symmetry.space_group_name_H-M   'P 1'
#
loop_
_entity.id
_entity.type
_entity.pdbx_description
1 polymer ?
#
loop_
_entity_poly.entity_id
_entity_poly.type
_entity_poly.pdbx_seq_one_letter_code
_entity_poly.pdbx_strand_id
1 'polypeptide(L)'
;MDAGPRPNRALARRGLRIQRLDIDPYCGPIVSWIFTQRLARHSMARIARALNDAGIPCPSAADPGRNPHRNGQRWVLPTVRAILANPRYTGHQVWNRQRTDHDLIDAANTTLGHRDVMRWNTPADWIISAQPAHPALVSEADFIAAALVGRYCRVPPQRGDLADL
;
A
#
# COMPACT_ATOMS: atom_id res chain seq x y z
N MET A 1 -3.87 -18.33 5.55
CA MET A 1 -4.84 -19.45 5.59
C MET A 1 -4.57 -20.40 4.44
N ASP A 2 -4.59 -21.71 4.68
CA ASP A 2 -4.48 -22.72 3.62
C ASP A 2 -5.71 -22.65 2.70
N ALA A 3 -5.48 -22.55 1.40
CA ALA A 3 -6.51 -22.47 0.37
C ALA A 3 -6.48 -23.66 -0.59
N GLY A 4 -5.82 -24.76 -0.21
CA GLY A 4 -5.79 -26.00 -0.97
C GLY A 4 -4.56 -26.17 -1.89
N PRO A 5 -4.52 -27.25 -2.68
CA PRO A 5 -3.37 -27.57 -3.52
C PRO A 5 -3.18 -26.57 -4.67
N ARG A 6 -1.92 -26.29 -5.03
CA ARG A 6 -1.57 -25.37 -6.13
C ARG A 6 -2.14 -25.88 -7.48
N PRO A 7 -2.61 -24.98 -8.37
CA PRO A 7 -3.10 -25.39 -9.69
C PRO A 7 -1.96 -25.90 -10.60
N ASN A 8 -0.73 -25.44 -10.36
CA ASN A 8 0.45 -26.01 -11.01
C ASN A 8 0.79 -27.37 -10.37
N ARG A 9 0.60 -28.45 -11.14
CA ARG A 9 0.82 -29.84 -10.72
C ARG A 9 2.23 -30.11 -10.19
N ALA A 10 3.27 -29.49 -10.75
CA ALA A 10 4.65 -29.71 -10.29
C ALA A 10 4.88 -29.12 -8.88
N LEU A 11 4.28 -27.97 -8.59
CA LEU A 11 4.32 -27.35 -7.26
C LEU A 11 3.44 -28.11 -6.26
N ALA A 12 2.27 -28.60 -6.70
CA ALA A 12 1.41 -29.44 -5.88
C ALA A 12 2.07 -30.76 -5.47
N ARG A 13 2.81 -31.42 -6.38
CA ARG A 13 3.60 -32.63 -6.09
C ARG A 13 4.71 -32.40 -5.06
N ARG A 14 5.26 -31.18 -5.00
CA ARG A 14 6.22 -30.75 -3.97
C ARG A 14 5.55 -30.39 -2.64
N GLY A 15 4.25 -30.64 -2.48
CA GLY A 15 3.49 -30.35 -1.26
C GLY A 15 3.19 -28.86 -1.04
N LEU A 16 3.52 -27.99 -2.01
CA LEU A 16 3.28 -26.55 -1.87
C LEU A 16 1.79 -26.25 -2.03
N ARG A 17 1.24 -25.52 -1.05
CA ARG A 17 -0.19 -25.17 -0.98
C ARG A 17 -0.42 -23.71 -1.37
N ILE A 18 -1.65 -23.39 -1.75
CA ILE A 18 -2.10 -22.02 -1.97
C ILE A 18 -2.25 -21.39 -0.59
N GLN A 19 -1.64 -20.22 -0.41
CA GLN A 19 -1.77 -19.42 0.80
C GLN A 19 -2.70 -18.24 0.46
N ARG A 20 -3.80 -18.12 1.20
CA ARG A 20 -4.67 -16.93 1.16
C ARG A 20 -4.24 -15.96 2.24
N LEU A 21 -4.20 -14.67 1.88
CA LEU A 21 -4.01 -13.60 2.84
C LEU A 21 -5.19 -13.60 3.81
N ASP A 22 -4.91 -13.55 5.09
CA ASP A 22 -5.91 -13.33 6.12
C ASP A 22 -5.60 -12.04 6.88
N ILE A 23 -6.60 -11.50 7.55
CA ILE A 23 -6.42 -10.32 8.38
C ILE A 23 -5.63 -10.73 9.62
N ASP A 24 -4.54 -10.02 9.87
CA ASP A 24 -3.81 -10.17 11.13
C ASP A 24 -4.66 -9.61 12.28
N PRO A 25 -4.96 -10.39 13.33
CA PRO A 25 -5.89 -9.98 14.39
C PRO A 25 -5.35 -8.83 15.25
N TYR A 26 -4.03 -8.59 15.26
CA TYR A 26 -3.40 -7.52 16.03
C TYR A 26 -3.21 -6.25 15.19
N CYS A 27 -2.72 -6.40 13.96
CA CYS A 27 -2.44 -5.29 13.04
C CYS A 27 -3.70 -4.81 12.31
N GLY A 28 -4.65 -5.70 12.05
CA GLY A 28 -5.91 -5.39 11.36
C GLY A 28 -6.69 -4.24 12.00
N PRO A 29 -6.99 -4.32 13.31
CA PRO A 29 -7.68 -3.24 14.03
C PRO A 29 -6.95 -1.89 13.97
N ILE A 30 -5.61 -1.89 14.01
CA ILE A 30 -4.80 -0.65 13.90
C ILE A 30 -4.98 -0.03 12.50
N VAL A 31 -5.00 -0.85 11.44
CA VAL A 31 -5.24 -0.37 10.08
C VAL A 31 -6.64 0.21 9.95
N SER A 32 -7.68 -0.49 10.40
CA SER A 32 -9.06 0.03 10.39
C SER A 32 -9.15 1.36 11.14
N TRP A 33 -8.51 1.46 12.31
CA TRP A 33 -8.45 2.71 13.07
C TRP A 33 -7.76 3.84 12.29
N ILE A 34 -6.63 3.58 11.60
CA ILE A 34 -5.95 4.58 10.75
C ILE A 34 -6.91 5.13 9.68
N PHE A 35 -7.69 4.27 9.04
CA PHE A 35 -8.69 4.69 8.05
C PHE A 35 -9.81 5.52 8.69
N THR A 36 -10.34 5.10 9.84
CA THR A 36 -11.32 5.88 10.60
C THR A 36 -10.81 7.29 10.94
N GLN A 37 -9.59 7.40 11.46
CA GLN A 37 -8.98 8.70 11.75
C GLN A 37 -8.82 9.55 10.48
N ARG A 38 -8.47 8.90 9.37
CA ARG A 38 -8.29 9.58 8.09
C ARG A 38 -9.61 10.14 7.57
N LEU A 39 -10.69 9.35 7.63
CA LEU A 39 -12.05 9.75 7.27
C LEU A 39 -12.57 10.88 8.16
N ALA A 40 -12.20 10.88 9.45
CA ALA A 40 -12.39 11.99 10.39
C ALA A 40 -11.52 13.23 10.09
N ARG A 41 -10.95 13.33 8.89
CA ARG A 41 -10.16 14.46 8.38
C ARG A 41 -8.83 14.70 9.11
N HIS A 42 -8.35 13.77 9.94
CA HIS A 42 -7.04 13.91 10.56
C HIS A 42 -5.90 13.79 9.52
N SER A 43 -4.84 14.56 9.75
CA SER A 43 -3.63 14.51 8.93
C SER A 43 -2.84 13.24 9.22
N MET A 44 -2.11 12.73 8.22
CA MET A 44 -1.26 11.55 8.38
C MET A 44 -0.20 11.73 9.50
N ALA A 45 0.30 12.97 9.68
CA ALA A 45 1.22 13.31 10.76
C ALA A 45 0.57 13.19 12.14
N ARG A 46 -0.67 13.69 12.29
CA ARG A 46 -1.44 13.57 13.54
C ARG A 46 -1.72 12.12 13.88
N ILE A 47 -2.08 11.30 12.89
CA ILE A 47 -2.32 9.87 13.06
C ILE A 47 -1.04 9.18 13.53
N ALA A 48 0.11 9.43 12.89
CA ALA A 48 1.39 8.85 13.30
C ALA A 48 1.77 9.25 14.74
N ARG A 49 1.54 10.51 15.12
CA ARG A 49 1.77 10.98 16.49
C ARG A 49 0.88 10.24 17.49
N ALA A 50 -0.43 10.18 17.24
CA ALA A 50 -1.36 9.49 18.12
C ALA A 50 -1.01 8.00 18.33
N LEU A 51 -0.53 7.31 17.29
CA LEU A 51 -0.05 5.92 17.42
C LEU A 51 1.19 5.82 18.31
N ASN A 52 2.13 6.76 18.18
CA ASN A 52 3.33 6.81 19.02
C ASN A 52 3.00 7.16 20.48
N ASP A 53 2.11 8.13 20.70
CA ASP A 53 1.69 8.56 22.04
C ASP A 53 0.95 7.42 22.77
N ALA A 54 0.22 6.57 22.03
CA ALA A 54 -0.42 5.37 22.55
C ALA A 54 0.54 4.18 22.75
N GLY A 55 1.83 4.34 22.43
CA GLY A 55 2.83 3.26 22.55
C GLY A 55 2.61 2.09 21.61
N ILE A 56 1.83 2.26 20.53
CA ILE A 56 1.52 1.18 19.59
C ILE A 56 2.76 0.90 18.72
N PRO A 57 3.29 -0.34 18.69
CA PRO A 57 4.45 -0.67 17.88
C PRO A 57 4.16 -0.46 16.39
N CYS A 58 5.13 0.08 15.66
CA CYS A 58 5.00 0.18 14.22
C CYS A 58 5.13 -1.20 13.54
N PRO A 59 4.64 -1.41 12.31
CA PRO A 59 4.65 -2.74 11.68
C PRO A 59 6.04 -3.38 11.61
N SER A 60 7.09 -2.57 11.42
CA SER A 60 8.48 -3.02 11.43
C SER A 60 9.02 -3.41 12.81
N ALA A 61 8.40 -2.94 13.90
CA ALA A 61 8.68 -3.42 15.26
C ALA A 61 7.86 -4.66 15.62
N ALA A 62 6.64 -4.78 15.10
CA ALA A 62 5.76 -5.92 15.34
C ALA A 62 6.29 -7.21 14.66
N ASP A 63 6.96 -7.08 13.52
CA ASP A 63 7.62 -8.19 12.82
C ASP A 63 9.03 -7.76 12.33
N PRO A 64 10.04 -7.77 13.22
CA PRO A 64 11.42 -7.39 12.88
C PRO A 64 12.08 -8.35 11.90
N GLY A 65 11.75 -9.65 11.97
CA GLY A 65 12.31 -10.68 11.08
C GLY A 65 11.96 -10.44 9.61
N ARG A 66 10.76 -9.91 9.34
CA ARG A 66 10.35 -9.49 8.00
C ARG A 66 10.87 -8.11 7.59
N ASN A 67 11.28 -7.28 8.54
CA ASN A 67 11.72 -5.90 8.31
C ASN A 67 13.13 -5.58 8.85
N PRO A 68 14.15 -6.42 8.61
CA PRO A 68 15.48 -6.24 9.21
C PRO A 68 16.19 -4.96 8.73
N HIS A 69 15.78 -4.44 7.58
CA HIS A 69 16.29 -3.21 6.99
C HIS A 69 15.66 -1.92 7.57
N ARG A 70 14.76 -2.03 8.55
CA ARG A 70 14.07 -0.90 9.16
C ARG A 70 14.41 -0.81 10.65
N ASN A 71 14.65 0.41 11.13
CA ASN A 71 14.95 0.71 12.53
C ASN A 71 13.78 0.37 13.50
N GLY A 72 12.53 0.31 13.01
CA GLY A 72 11.39 -0.13 13.83
C GLY A 72 10.95 0.83 14.97
N GLN A 73 11.69 1.90 15.25
CA GLN A 73 11.51 2.67 16.49
C GLN A 73 10.17 3.41 16.66
N ARG A 74 9.52 3.86 15.58
CA ARG A 74 8.27 4.65 15.70
C ARG A 74 7.45 4.66 14.43
N TRP A 75 6.17 5.01 14.56
CA TRP A 75 5.33 5.39 13.44
C TRP A 75 5.84 6.68 12.80
N VAL A 76 5.99 6.63 11.48
CA VAL A 76 6.37 7.79 10.65
C VAL A 76 5.34 8.02 9.56
N LEU A 77 5.22 9.27 9.10
CA LEU A 77 4.26 9.67 8.08
C LEU A 77 4.32 8.79 6.81
N PRO A 78 5.50 8.46 6.26
CA PRO A 78 5.57 7.58 5.09
C PRO A 78 4.92 6.21 5.29
N THR A 79 4.99 5.65 6.51
CA THR A 79 4.35 4.37 6.84
C THR A 79 2.84 4.50 6.81
N VAL A 80 2.28 5.55 7.43
CA VAL A 80 0.84 5.82 7.39
C VAL A 80 0.36 6.05 5.95
N ARG A 81 1.13 6.79 5.15
CA ARG A 81 0.85 7.00 3.72
C ARG A 81 0.84 5.68 2.95
N ALA A 82 1.82 4.82 3.17
CA ALA A 82 1.93 3.52 2.49
C ALA A 82 0.74 2.62 2.83
N ILE A 83 0.25 2.65 4.08
CA ILE A 83 -0.95 1.91 4.50
C ILE A 83 -2.18 2.44 3.76
N LEU A 84 -2.41 3.75 3.81
CA LEU A 84 -3.57 4.40 3.17
C LEU A 84 -3.56 4.26 1.63
N ALA A 85 -2.40 4.04 1.01
CA ALA A 85 -2.26 3.88 -0.44
C ALA A 85 -2.30 2.42 -0.90
N ASN A 86 -2.49 1.44 -0.01
CA ASN A 86 -2.43 0.03 -0.35
C ASN A 86 -3.84 -0.55 -0.62
N PRO A 87 -4.23 -0.77 -1.89
CA PRO A 87 -5.57 -1.24 -2.22
C PRO A 87 -5.85 -2.65 -1.72
N ARG A 88 -4.85 -3.40 -1.26
CA ARG A 88 -5.06 -4.71 -0.63
C ARG A 88 -5.98 -4.63 0.59
N TYR A 89 -6.05 -3.51 1.29
CA TYR A 89 -6.97 -3.38 2.43
C TYR A 89 -8.46 -3.41 2.04
N THR A 90 -8.77 -3.28 0.74
CA THR A 90 -10.13 -3.43 0.19
C THR A 90 -10.55 -4.88 -0.07
N GLY A 91 -9.70 -5.86 0.24
CA GLY A 91 -9.98 -7.29 -0.01
C GLY A 91 -9.46 -7.80 -1.35
N HIS A 92 -8.91 -6.93 -2.20
CA HIS A 92 -8.40 -7.30 -3.52
C HIS A 92 -6.92 -7.69 -3.50
N GLN A 93 -6.55 -8.62 -4.39
CA GLN A 93 -5.15 -8.90 -4.67
C GLN A 93 -4.58 -7.85 -5.62
N VAL A 94 -3.30 -7.52 -5.44
CA VAL A 94 -2.61 -6.50 -6.23
C VAL A 94 -1.27 -7.09 -6.64
N TRP A 95 -1.02 -7.17 -7.95
CA TRP A 95 0.24 -7.65 -8.52
C TRP A 95 0.78 -6.64 -9.54
N ASN A 96 1.89 -7.00 -10.19
CA ASN A 96 2.59 -6.14 -11.15
C ASN A 96 3.06 -4.80 -10.54
N ARG A 97 3.50 -4.79 -9.28
CA ARG A 97 4.05 -3.60 -8.62
C ARG A 97 5.48 -3.28 -9.06
N GLN A 98 6.20 -4.31 -9.50
CA GLN A 98 7.52 -4.23 -10.08
C GLN A 98 7.51 -5.04 -11.36
N ARG A 99 8.20 -4.56 -12.38
CA ARG A 99 8.47 -5.30 -13.61
C ARG A 99 9.97 -5.37 -13.85
N THR A 100 10.38 -6.40 -14.59
CA THR A 100 11.74 -6.54 -15.08
C THR A 100 11.76 -6.10 -16.53
N ASP A 101 12.50 -5.03 -16.82
CA ASP A 101 12.77 -4.57 -18.17
C ASP A 101 14.14 -5.10 -18.61
N HIS A 102 14.32 -5.31 -19.91
CA HIS A 102 15.58 -5.79 -20.48
C HIS A 102 16.22 -4.65 -21.28
N ASP A 103 17.08 -3.88 -20.62
CA ASP A 103 17.76 -2.77 -21.25
C ASP A 103 18.99 -3.27 -22.01
N LEU A 104 19.30 -2.68 -23.16
CA LEU A 104 20.59 -2.92 -23.82
C LEU A 104 21.73 -2.45 -22.91
N ILE A 105 22.79 -3.25 -22.82
CA ILE A 105 24.00 -2.88 -22.05
C ILE A 105 24.67 -1.66 -22.69
N ASP A 106 24.71 -1.62 -24.02
CA ASP A 106 25.14 -0.48 -24.82
C ASP A 106 24.22 -0.33 -26.03
N ALA A 107 23.64 0.86 -26.20
CA ALA A 107 22.79 1.17 -27.35
C ALA A 107 23.58 1.28 -28.66
N ALA A 108 24.87 1.62 -28.60
CA ALA A 108 25.75 1.72 -29.76
C ALA A 108 26.33 0.35 -30.16
N ASN A 109 26.23 -0.66 -29.30
CA ASN A 109 26.73 -2.00 -29.56
C ASN A 109 25.80 -3.09 -29.00
N THR A 110 24.82 -3.49 -29.81
CA THR A 110 23.80 -4.48 -29.44
C THR A 110 24.33 -5.89 -29.23
N THR A 111 25.56 -6.22 -29.66
CA THR A 111 26.13 -7.57 -29.48
C THR A 111 26.59 -7.81 -28.03
N LEU A 112 26.68 -6.77 -27.20
CA LEU A 112 26.98 -6.89 -25.77
C LEU A 112 25.81 -7.49 -24.97
N GLY A 113 24.61 -7.54 -25.55
CA GLY A 113 23.43 -8.16 -24.95
C GLY A 113 22.62 -7.22 -24.05
N HIS A 114 21.82 -7.82 -23.17
CA HIS A 114 20.85 -7.13 -22.32
C HIS A 114 21.21 -7.27 -20.84
N ARG A 115 20.77 -6.30 -20.04
CA ARG A 115 20.73 -6.39 -18.58
C ARG A 115 19.30 -6.30 -18.08
N ASP A 116 19.01 -7.08 -17.05
CA ASP A 116 17.73 -7.01 -16.36
C ASP A 116 17.73 -5.80 -15.43
N VAL A 117 16.76 -4.91 -15.63
CA VAL A 117 16.55 -3.73 -14.80
C VAL A 117 15.18 -3.83 -14.15
N MET A 118 15.18 -3.93 -12.81
CA MET A 118 13.96 -3.95 -12.03
C MET A 118 13.42 -2.52 -11.86
N ARG A 119 12.21 -2.27 -12.36
CA ARG A 119 11.56 -0.95 -12.28
C ARG A 119 10.25 -1.06 -11.50
N TRP A 120 9.98 -0.04 -10.69
CA TRP A 120 8.70 0.08 -9.98
C TRP A 120 7.63 0.61 -10.93
N ASN A 121 6.50 -0.08 -10.97
CA ASN A 121 5.32 0.34 -11.73
C ASN A 121 4.52 1.39 -10.96
N THR A 122 3.89 2.31 -11.69
CA THR A 122 2.98 3.27 -11.07
C THR A 122 1.71 2.56 -10.61
N PRO A 123 0.94 3.12 -9.65
CA PRO A 123 -0.32 2.53 -9.22
C PRO A 123 -1.34 2.29 -10.35
N ALA A 124 -1.26 3.05 -11.46
CA ALA A 124 -2.13 2.87 -12.63
C ALA A 124 -1.78 1.61 -13.43
N ASP A 125 -0.53 1.13 -13.34
CA ASP A 125 -0.06 -0.08 -14.02
C ASP A 125 -0.20 -1.33 -13.13
N TRP A 126 -0.67 -1.16 -11.89
CA TRP A 126 -0.93 -2.27 -10.98
C TRP A 126 -2.15 -3.03 -11.45
N ILE A 127 -2.05 -4.35 -11.43
CA ILE A 127 -3.18 -5.20 -11.77
C ILE A 127 -3.85 -5.61 -10.46
N ILE A 128 -5.15 -5.32 -10.37
CA ILE A 128 -5.99 -5.57 -9.19
C ILE A 128 -6.97 -6.70 -9.53
N SER A 129 -7.22 -7.63 -8.61
CA SER A 129 -8.16 -8.73 -8.84
C SER A 129 -9.57 -8.20 -9.09
N ALA A 130 -10.29 -8.80 -10.05
CA ALA A 130 -11.67 -8.43 -10.34
C ALA A 130 -12.67 -8.85 -9.23
N GLN A 131 -12.28 -9.82 -8.40
CA GLN A 131 -13.08 -10.31 -7.28
C GLN A 131 -12.31 -10.13 -5.97
N PRO A 132 -13.01 -9.90 -4.85
CA PRO A 132 -12.40 -9.92 -3.52
C PRO A 132 -11.74 -11.28 -3.26
N ALA A 133 -10.47 -11.25 -2.90
CA ALA A 133 -9.64 -12.44 -2.69
C ALA A 133 -9.48 -12.78 -1.20
N HIS A 134 -9.78 -11.84 -0.30
CA HIS A 134 -9.73 -12.02 1.14
C HIS A 134 -10.69 -11.03 1.83
N PRO A 135 -10.99 -11.23 3.14
CA PRO A 135 -11.81 -10.29 3.88
C PRO A 135 -11.25 -8.86 3.79
N ALA A 136 -12.12 -7.90 3.48
CA ALA A 136 -11.76 -6.50 3.39
C ALA A 136 -11.67 -5.89 4.79
N LEU A 137 -10.63 -5.10 5.03
CA LEU A 137 -10.51 -4.30 6.25
C LEU A 137 -11.28 -2.97 6.15
N VAL A 138 -11.45 -2.47 4.92
CA VAL A 138 -12.07 -1.19 4.59
C VAL A 138 -12.84 -1.34 3.28
N SER A 139 -13.99 -0.68 3.15
CA SER A 139 -14.73 -0.66 1.88
C SER A 139 -13.97 0.10 0.80
N GLU A 140 -14.25 -0.18 -0.48
CA GLU A 140 -13.63 0.57 -1.59
C GLU A 140 -14.00 2.07 -1.53
N ALA A 141 -15.26 2.38 -1.19
CA ALA A 141 -15.74 3.75 -1.05
C ALA A 141 -14.97 4.52 0.05
N ASP A 142 -14.78 3.90 1.21
CA ASP A 142 -14.02 4.49 2.32
C ASP A 142 -12.54 4.65 1.98
N PHE A 143 -11.97 3.70 1.24
CA PHE A 143 -10.60 3.79 0.75
C PHE A 143 -10.40 5.01 -0.15
N ILE A 144 -11.31 5.21 -1.11
CA ILE A 144 -11.30 6.36 -2.02
C ILE A 144 -11.51 7.66 -1.22
N ALA A 145 -12.49 7.71 -0.32
CA ALA A 145 -12.79 8.88 0.51
C ALA A 145 -11.57 9.28 1.36
N ALA A 146 -10.90 8.32 2.01
CA ALA A 146 -9.70 8.54 2.80
C ALA A 146 -8.52 9.09 1.99
N ALA A 147 -8.38 8.67 0.73
CA ALA A 147 -7.37 9.18 -0.21
C ALA A 147 -7.63 10.63 -0.63
N LEU A 148 -8.90 11.04 -0.70
CA LEU A 148 -9.34 12.38 -1.09
C LEU A 148 -9.28 13.42 0.02
N VAL A 149 -9.20 13.01 1.29
CA VAL A 149 -9.11 13.94 2.41
C VAL A 149 -7.94 14.91 2.22
N GLY A 150 -8.18 16.22 2.34
CA GLY A 150 -7.14 17.24 2.17
C GLY A 150 -6.69 17.51 0.73
N ARG A 151 -7.20 16.80 -0.29
CA ARG A 151 -7.01 17.16 -1.71
C ARG A 151 -7.92 18.30 -2.18
N TYR A 152 -9.03 18.55 -1.46
CA TYR A 152 -10.03 19.56 -1.80
C TYR A 152 -9.92 20.90 -1.03
N CYS A 153 -8.89 21.12 -0.21
CA CYS A 153 -8.68 22.41 0.47
C CYS A 153 -7.53 23.21 -0.18
N ARG A 154 -7.75 23.66 -1.42
CA ARG A 154 -7.03 24.79 -2.02
C ARG A 154 -8.05 25.64 -2.78
N VAL A 155 -8.94 26.30 -2.04
CA VAL A 155 -9.72 27.41 -2.60
C VAL A 155 -8.81 28.64 -2.49
N PRO A 156 -8.29 29.21 -3.59
CA PRO A 156 -7.61 30.50 -3.52
C PRO A 156 -8.62 31.54 -3.02
N PRO A 157 -8.21 32.53 -2.20
CA PRO A 157 -9.12 33.57 -1.74
C PRO A 157 -9.71 34.27 -2.96
N GLN A 158 -11.05 34.37 -3.01
CA GLN A 158 -11.74 35.21 -3.99
C GLN A 158 -11.24 36.63 -3.78
N ARG A 159 -10.53 37.18 -4.76
CA ARG A 159 -10.14 38.59 -4.77
C ARG A 159 -11.46 39.36 -4.88
N GLY A 160 -11.85 40.01 -3.79
CA GLY A 160 -13.05 40.83 -3.75
C GLY A 160 -13.01 41.87 -4.86
N ASP A 161 -14.11 41.94 -5.59
CA ASP A 161 -14.42 42.96 -6.57
C ASP A 161 -14.45 44.32 -5.85
N LEU A 162 -13.44 45.15 -6.09
CA LEU A 162 -13.47 46.59 -5.83
C LEU A 162 -13.46 47.25 -7.20
N ALA A 163 -14.66 47.37 -7.78
CA ALA A 163 -14.93 48.38 -8.78
C ALA A 163 -15.52 49.59 -8.03
N ASP A 164 -14.69 50.62 -7.93
CA ASP A 164 -14.97 51.92 -7.34
C ASP A 164 -16.12 52.65 -8.04
N LEU A 165 -16.76 53.52 -7.24
CA LEU A 165 -17.67 54.61 -7.62
C LEU A 165 -16.98 55.66 -8.51
#